data_AF-A0A5C7J3S1-F1
#
_entry.id   AF-A0A5C7J3S1-F1
#
_cell.length_a   1.000
_cell.length_b   1.000
_cell.length_c   1.000
_cell.angle_alpha   90.00
_cell.angle_beta   90.00
_cell.angle_gamma   90.00
#
_symmetry.space_group_name_H-M   'P 1'
#
loop_
_entity.id
_entity.type
_entity.pdbx_description
1 polymer ?
#
loop_
_entity_poly.entity_id
_entity_poly.type
_entity_poly.pdbx_seq_one_letter_code
_entity_poly.pdbx_strand_id
1 'polypeptide(L)' 'MRITIELQRTRHTAVMESARLWWESLRPAGWDLQDHLHAPTINTVTEAQKTLAQAVAGAIEVGAL' A
#
# COMPACT_ATOMS: atom_id res chain seq x y z
N MET A 1 27.52 -1.24 12.84
CA MET A 1 26.95 -0.84 11.53
C MET A 1 25.98 -1.87 10.95
N ARG A 2 26.20 -3.20 11.06
CA ARG A 2 25.22 -4.24 10.60
C ARG A 2 23.82 -4.12 11.22
N ILE A 3 23.75 -3.90 12.54
CA ILE A 3 22.48 -3.73 13.29
C ILE A 3 21.63 -2.59 12.71
N THR A 4 22.26 -1.52 12.23
CA THR A 4 21.57 -0.35 11.66
C THR A 4 20.88 -0.70 10.33
N ILE A 5 21.53 -1.50 9.48
CA ILE A 5 21.00 -1.87 8.15
C ILE A 5 19.83 -2.86 8.27
N GLU A 6 19.96 -3.87 9.15
CA GLU A 6 18.86 -4.80 9.42
C GLU A 6 17.65 -4.10 10.02
N LEU A 7 17.88 -3.21 11.00
CA LEU A 7 16.80 -2.40 11.59
C LEU A 7 16.10 -1.51 10.55
N GLN A 8 16.87 -0.89 9.65
CA GLN A 8 16.31 -0.10 8.54
C GLN A 8 15.46 -0.96 7.61
N ARG A 9 15.94 -2.15 7.22
CA ARG A 9 15.18 -3.07 6.39
C ARG A 9 13.88 -3.51 7.04
N THR A 10 13.92 -3.93 8.30
CA THR A 10 12.73 -4.37 9.04
C THR A 10 11.69 -3.25 9.14
N ARG A 11 12.13 -2.03 9.46
CA ARG A 11 11.22 -0.86 9.50
C ARG A 11 10.63 -0.54 8.13
N HIS A 12 11.44 -0.61 7.08
CA HIS A 12 10.96 -0.41 5.71
C HIS A 12 9.88 -1.44 5.35
N THR A 13 10.12 -2.72 5.59
CA THR A 13 9.13 -3.79 5.38
C THR A 13 7.85 -3.55 6.18
N ALA A 14 7.96 -3.19 7.46
CA ALA A 14 6.79 -2.93 8.30
C ALA A 14 5.94 -1.75 7.79
N VAL A 15 6.59 -0.67 7.32
CA VAL A 15 5.87 0.49 6.74
C VAL A 15 5.15 0.09 5.45
N MET A 16 5.84 -0.64 4.58
CA MET A 16 5.31 -1.10 3.30
C MET A 16 4.11 -2.05 3.48
N GLU A 17 4.22 -3.01 4.40
CA GLU A 17 3.13 -3.92 4.74
C GLU A 17 1.95 -3.18 5.39
N SER A 18 2.22 -2.22 6.28
CA SER A 18 1.16 -1.40 6.89
C SER A 18 0.42 -0.56 5.85
N ALA A 19 1.14 0.01 4.88
CA ALA A 19 0.54 0.76 3.79
C ALA A 19 -0.32 -0.13 2.88
N ARG A 20 0.16 -1.34 2.55
CA ARG A 20 -0.60 -2.36 1.81
C ARG A 20 -1.89 -2.73 2.55
N LEU A 21 -1.79 -3.09 3.84
CA LEU A 21 -2.95 -3.48 4.65
C LEU A 21 -3.97 -2.36 4.80
N TRP A 22 -3.49 -1.12 5.01
CA TRP A 22 -4.36 0.05 5.02
C TRP A 22 -5.10 0.20 3.70
N TRP A 23 -4.39 0.12 2.57
CA TRP A 23 -5.01 0.22 1.25
C TRP A 23 -6.04 -0.89 1.03
N GLU A 24 -5.69 -2.15 1.31
CA GLU A 24 -6.60 -3.30 1.20
C GLU A 24 -7.85 -3.17 2.09
N SER A 25 -7.75 -2.48 3.24
CA SER A 25 -8.90 -2.24 4.11
C SER A 25 -9.96 -1.32 3.50
N LEU A 26 -9.59 -0.51 2.50
CA LEU A 26 -10.50 0.34 1.74
C LEU A 26 -11.25 -0.42 0.65
N ARG A 27 -10.82 -1.64 0.32
CA ARG A 27 -11.40 -2.43 -0.77
C ARG A 27 -12.87 -2.76 -0.49
N PRO A 28 -13.79 -2.45 -1.43
CA PRO A 28 -15.20 -2.82 -1.29
C PRO A 28 -15.40 -4.33 -1.13
N ALA A 29 -16.44 -4.72 -0.41
CA ALA A 29 -16.80 -6.13 -0.29
C ALA A 29 -17.12 -6.73 -1.66
N GLY A 30 -16.55 -7.90 -1.94
CA GLY A 30 -16.74 -8.61 -3.22
C GLY A 30 -15.80 -8.18 -4.34
N TRP A 31 -14.98 -7.16 -4.15
CA TRP A 31 -13.92 -6.80 -5.11
C TRP A 31 -12.70 -7.69 -4.91
N ASP A 32 -12.09 -8.12 -6.01
CA ASP A 32 -10.79 -8.77 -5.98
C ASP A 32 -9.65 -7.74 -6.00
N LEU A 33 -8.40 -8.21 -6.12
CA LEU A 33 -7.25 -7.31 -6.21
C LEU A 33 -7.27 -6.47 -7.50
N GLN A 34 -7.66 -7.07 -8.62
CA GLN A 34 -7.65 -6.42 -9.93
C GLN A 34 -8.67 -5.28 -10.00
N ASP A 35 -9.88 -5.52 -9.49
CA ASP A 35 -10.91 -4.49 -9.35
C ASP A 35 -10.39 -3.29 -8.53
N HIS A 36 -9.71 -3.58 -7.42
CA HIS A 36 -9.19 -2.55 -6.54
C HIS A 36 -8.03 -1.77 -7.17
N LEU A 37 -7.15 -2.43 -7.93
CA LEU A 37 -6.10 -1.77 -8.71
C LEU A 37 -6.67 -0.86 -9.81
N HIS A 38 -7.81 -1.23 -10.40
CA HIS A 38 -8.50 -0.39 -11.39
C HIS A 38 -9.16 0.86 -10.82
N ALA A 39 -9.50 0.87 -9.52
CA ALA A 39 -10.00 2.05 -8.82
C ALA A 39 -9.27 2.24 -7.48
N PRO A 40 -7.97 2.59 -7.52
CA PRO A 40 -7.09 2.52 -6.37
C PRO A 40 -7.43 3.53 -5.28
N THR A 41 -8.20 4.56 -5.59
CA THR A 41 -8.60 5.60 -4.64
C THR A 41 -10.00 5.38 -4.06
N ILE A 42 -10.63 4.24 -4.31
CA ILE A 42 -11.97 3.95 -3.81
C ILE A 42 -11.99 4.05 -2.27
N ASN A 43 -13.09 4.58 -1.71
CA ASN A 43 -13.29 4.82 -0.27
C ASN A 43 -12.24 5.72 0.42
N THR A 44 -11.37 6.40 -0.33
CA THR A 44 -10.54 7.49 0.21
C THR A 44 -11.34 8.79 0.31
N VAL A 45 -10.93 9.68 1.23
CA VAL A 45 -11.64 10.93 1.52
C VAL A 45 -10.81 12.15 1.14
N THR A 46 -9.51 12.17 1.47
CA THR A 46 -8.64 13.33 1.26
C THR A 46 -7.69 13.14 0.07
N GLU A 47 -7.20 14.24 -0.50
CA GLU A 47 -6.20 14.19 -1.58
C GLU A 47 -4.90 13.49 -1.15
N ALA A 48 -4.51 13.62 0.12
CA ALA A 48 -3.37 12.91 0.68
C ALA A 48 -3.59 11.38 0.69
N GLN A 49 -4.80 10.93 1.06
CA GLN A 49 -5.16 9.51 1.00
C GLN A 49 -5.20 9.00 -0.45
N LYS A 50 -5.76 9.77 -1.38
CA LYS A 50 -5.77 9.42 -2.82
C LYS A 50 -4.36 9.22 -3.35
N THR A 51 -3.47 10.15 -3.02
CA THR A 51 -2.05 10.09 -3.44
C THR A 51 -1.36 8.86 -2.87
N LEU A 52 -1.55 8.58 -1.57
CA LEU A 52 -0.99 7.39 -0.94
C LEU A 52 -1.54 6.10 -1.56
N ALA A 53 -2.86 6.04 -1.81
CA ALA A 53 -3.51 4.87 -2.38
C ALA A 53 -3.03 4.59 -3.81
N GLN A 54 -2.83 5.63 -4.64
CA GLN A 54 -2.21 5.51 -5.96
C GLN A 54 -0.77 5.00 -5.88
N ALA A 55 0.03 5.52 -4.94
CA ALA A 55 1.41 5.07 -4.76
C ALA A 55 1.49 3.60 -4.31
N VAL A 56 0.61 3.17 -3.41
CA VAL A 56 0.52 1.77 -2.96
C VAL A 56 0.10 0.87 -4.12
N ALA A 57 -0.95 1.23 -4.87
CA ALA A 57 -1.40 0.46 -6.03
C ALA A 57 -0.27 0.31 -7.07
N GLY A 58 0.38 1.42 -7.45
CA GLY A 58 1.49 1.38 -8.41
C GLY A 58 2.68 0.55 -7.92
N ALA A 59 2.97 0.54 -6.62
CA ALA A 59 4.01 -0.32 -6.04
C ALA A 59 3.62 -1.81 -6.09
N ILE A 60 2.35 -2.15 -5.90
CA ILE A 60 1.84 -3.53 -6.06
C ILE A 60 1.95 -3.99 -7.52
N GLU A 61 1.56 -3.14 -8.48
CA GLU A 61 1.62 -3.48 -9.92
C GLU A 61 3.02 -3.85 -10.40
N VAL A 62 4.06 -3.22 -9.84
CA VAL A 62 5.46 -3.50 -10.19
C VAL A 62 6.12 -4.53 -9.27
N GLY A 63 5.38 -5.13 -8.34
CA GLY A 63 5.89 -6.13 -7.40
C GLY A 63 6.88 -5.58 -6.36
N ALA A 64 6.81 -4.28 -6.06
CA ALA A 64 7.57 -3.64 -4.99
C ALA A 64 6.88 -3.75 -3.61
N LEU A 65 5.61 -4.18 -3.60
CA LEU A 65 4.78 -4.48 -2.44
C LEU A 65 4.18 -5.88 -2.51
#